data_AF-A0A4Y2TAD9-F1
#
_entry.id   AF-A0A4Y2TAD9-F1
#
_cell.length_a   1.000
_cell.length_b   1.000
_cell.length_c   1.000
_cell.angle_alpha   90.00
_cell.angle_beta   90.00
_cell.angle_gamma   90.00
#
_symmetry.space_group_name_H-M   'P 1'
#
loop_
_entity.id
_entity.type
_entity.pdbx_description
1 polymer ?
#
loop_
_entity_poly.entity_id
_entity_poly.type
_entity_poly.pdbx_seq_one_letter_code
_entity_poly.pdbx_strand_id
1 'polypeptide(L)'
;MDPDCEVLSDSEISTSASSFFGTLYVVPDSLTPYTDATNCKKKITHIKRPMNAFMVWSQIERKKIVELHPTMHNAEISIQLG
;
A
#
# COMPACT_ATOMS: atom_id res chain seq x y z
N MET A 1 -5.95 -24.20 29.29
CA MET A 1 -6.83 -23.49 28.35
C MET A 1 -6.44 -22.03 28.46
N ASP A 2 -5.39 -21.55 27.81
CA ASP A 2 -4.79 -21.95 26.53
C ASP A 2 -3.27 -22.13 26.62
N PRO A 3 -2.68 -23.07 25.87
CA PRO A 3 -1.24 -23.28 25.75
C PRO A 3 -0.65 -22.55 24.53
N ASP A 4 0.56 -22.02 24.75
CA ASP A 4 1.67 -21.87 23.80
C ASP A 4 1.54 -20.90 22.61
N CYS A 5 2.00 -19.67 22.87
CA CYS A 5 2.62 -18.81 21.89
C CYS A 5 3.98 -19.40 21.50
N GLU A 6 3.98 -20.38 20.58
CA GLU A 6 5.22 -20.92 20.01
C GLU A 6 5.75 -20.00 18.89
N VAL A 7 6.95 -19.48 19.15
CA VAL A 7 7.80 -18.74 18.23
C VAL A 7 8.28 -19.69 17.13
N LEU A 8 7.71 -19.61 15.94
CA LEU A 8 8.22 -20.35 14.78
C LEU A 8 9.41 -19.62 14.15
N SER A 9 10.58 -20.08 14.60
CA SER A 9 11.92 -20.08 14.00
C SER A 9 12.08 -19.52 12.57
N ASP A 10 12.97 -18.54 12.46
CA ASP A 10 13.67 -18.14 11.24
C ASP A 10 14.28 -19.37 10.55
N SER A 11 13.65 -19.85 9.48
CA SER A 11 14.21 -20.89 8.61
C SER A 11 14.38 -20.33 7.20
N GLU A 12 15.65 -20.09 6.90
CA GLU A 12 16.34 -19.87 5.63
C GLU A 12 15.48 -19.91 4.35
N ILE A 13 15.18 -18.73 3.79
CA ILE A 13 14.84 -18.62 2.37
C ILE A 13 16.15 -18.70 1.59
N SER A 14 16.60 -19.92 1.33
CA SER A 14 17.65 -20.20 0.36
C SER A 14 17.15 -19.77 -1.03
N THR A 15 18.02 -19.00 -1.68
CA THR A 15 17.79 -18.45 -3.01
C THR A 15 17.80 -19.57 -4.04
N SER A 16 16.64 -19.97 -4.55
CA SER A 16 16.55 -20.60 -5.88
C SER A 16 15.59 -19.78 -6.73
N ALA A 17 16.18 -18.94 -7.57
CA ALA A 17 15.50 -18.16 -8.58
C ALA A 17 14.93 -19.10 -9.66
N SER A 18 13.80 -19.73 -9.40
CA SER A 18 12.87 -20.08 -10.46
C SER A 18 11.90 -18.91 -10.60
N SER A 19 11.83 -18.35 -11.80
CA SER A 19 10.93 -17.26 -12.18
C SER A 19 9.47 -17.75 -12.22
N PHE A 20 9.01 -18.36 -11.13
CA PHE A 20 7.62 -18.71 -10.94
C PHE A 20 6.85 -17.40 -10.84
N PHE A 21 5.97 -17.13 -11.81
CA PHE A 21 5.18 -15.92 -11.90
C PHE A 21 4.33 -15.82 -10.61
N GLY A 22 4.81 -15.08 -9.59
CA GLY A 22 4.19 -14.98 -8.26
C GLY A 22 2.76 -14.41 -8.30
N THR A 23 2.39 -13.88 -9.45
CA THR A 23 1.07 -13.48 -9.92
C THR A 23 0.06 -14.62 -10.08
N LEU A 24 0.51 -15.87 -10.22
CA LEU A 24 -0.37 -17.02 -10.49
C LEU A 24 -0.78 -17.76 -9.21
N TYR A 25 -0.07 -17.54 -8.10
CA TYR A 25 -0.37 -18.18 -6.83
C TYR A 25 -1.23 -17.27 -5.96
N VAL A 26 -2.40 -17.76 -5.56
CA VAL A 26 -3.30 -17.10 -4.62
C VAL A 26 -3.28 -17.90 -3.32
N VAL A 27 -2.78 -17.29 -2.23
CA VAL A 27 -2.84 -17.88 -0.90
C VAL A 27 -4.30 -17.90 -0.42
N PRO A 28 -4.88 -19.07 -0.08
CA PRO A 28 -6.29 -19.19 0.31
C PRO A 28 -6.71 -18.29 1.49
N ASP A 29 -5.78 -17.99 2.39
CA ASP A 29 -6.02 -17.17 3.60
C ASP A 29 -5.62 -15.69 3.43
N SER A 30 -5.27 -15.25 2.21
CA SER A 30 -4.91 -13.85 1.97
C SER A 30 -6.15 -12.96 1.86
N LEU A 31 -6.11 -11.78 2.49
CA LEU A 31 -7.20 -10.78 2.51
C LEU A 31 -7.52 -10.20 1.12
N THR A 32 -6.73 -10.54 0.11
CA THR A 32 -6.83 -10.06 -1.26
C THR A 32 -6.57 -11.22 -2.20
N PRO A 33 -7.22 -11.30 -3.38
CA PRO A 33 -7.08 -12.43 -4.32
C PRO A 33 -5.70 -12.53 -5.00
N TYR A 34 -4.68 -11.87 -4.47
CA TYR A 34 -3.32 -11.84 -4.97
C TYR A 34 -2.34 -11.89 -3.80
N THR A 35 -1.40 -12.82 -3.84
CA THR A 35 -0.42 -13.05 -2.76
C THR A 35 0.53 -11.86 -2.57
N ASP A 36 0.79 -11.07 -3.63
CA ASP A 36 1.68 -9.90 -3.60
C ASP A 36 0.97 -8.61 -3.16
N ALA A 37 -0.36 -8.53 -3.21
CA ALA A 37 -1.07 -7.25 -3.05
C ALA A 37 -0.85 -6.60 -1.67
N THR A 38 -0.55 -7.37 -0.63
CA THR A 38 -0.22 -6.86 0.72
C THR A 38 1.29 -6.75 0.98
N ASN A 39 2.13 -7.35 0.13
CA ASN A 39 3.58 -7.41 0.34
C ASN A 39 4.30 -6.24 -0.34
N CYS A 40 3.83 -5.02 -0.12
CA CYS A 40 4.55 -3.81 -0.50
C CYS A 40 5.73 -3.54 0.45
N LYS A 41 6.65 -4.51 0.61
CA LYS A 41 7.94 -4.26 1.28
C LYS A 41 8.72 -3.28 0.42
N LYS A 42 8.63 -2.00 0.78
CA LYS A 42 9.30 -0.88 0.10
C LYS A 42 10.80 -1.14 0.13
N LYS A 43 11.36 -1.68 -0.95
CA LYS A 43 12.80 -1.62 -1.18
C LYS A 43 13.18 -0.14 -1.12
N ILE A 44 14.05 0.22 -0.18
CA ILE A 44 14.42 1.61 0.15
C ILE A 44 14.98 2.37 -1.08
N THR A 45 15.37 1.64 -2.12
CA THR A 45 15.86 2.15 -3.42
C THR A 45 14.76 2.61 -4.40
N HIS A 46 13.50 2.74 -3.97
CA HIS A 46 12.43 3.20 -4.85
C HIS A 46 12.42 4.73 -5.01
N ILE A 47 12.74 5.20 -6.23
CA ILE A 47 12.63 6.62 -6.61
C ILE A 47 11.15 7.02 -6.70
N LYS A 48 10.75 8.07 -5.99
CA LYS A 48 9.38 8.60 -6.06
C LYS A 48 9.09 9.20 -7.44
N ARG A 49 7.88 8.98 -7.94
CA ARG A 49 7.39 9.64 -9.17
C ARG A 49 7.19 11.13 -8.89
N PRO A 50 7.56 12.03 -9.82
CA PRO A 50 7.24 13.44 -9.69
C PRO A 50 5.73 13.64 -9.79
N MET A 51 5.26 14.70 -9.14
CA MET A 51 3.85 15.06 -9.09
C MET A 51 3.43 15.69 -10.42
N ASN A 52 2.34 15.21 -11.03
CA ASN A 52 1.81 15.83 -12.24
C ASN A 52 1.19 17.23 -11.95
N ALA A 53 0.89 18.00 -12.99
CA ALA A 53 0.39 19.37 -12.85
C ALA A 53 -0.88 19.48 -11.98
N PHE A 54 -1.83 18.56 -12.16
CA PHE A 54 -3.06 18.53 -11.38
C PHE A 54 -2.79 18.25 -9.90
N MET A 55 -1.90 17.32 -9.61
CA MET A 55 -1.54 16.96 -8.24
C MET A 55 -0.85 18.13 -7.53
N VAL A 56 -0.01 18.93 -8.24
CA VAL A 56 0.58 20.15 -7.68
C VAL A 56 -0.48 21.23 -7.41
N TRP A 57 -1.40 21.44 -8.35
CA TRP A 57 -2.46 22.43 -8.18
C TRP A 57 -3.44 22.06 -7.06
N SER A 58 -3.91 20.81 -7.05
CA SER A 58 -4.86 20.28 -6.07
C SER A 58 -4.32 20.32 -4.64
N GLN A 59 -3.00 20.28 -4.42
CA GLN A 59 -2.43 20.47 -3.08
C GLN A 59 -2.79 21.83 -2.47
N ILE A 60 -2.68 22.90 -3.27
CA ILE A 60 -2.98 24.26 -2.83
C ILE A 60 -4.49 24.40 -2.64
N GLU A 61 -5.27 23.92 -3.59
CA GLU A 61 -6.73 24.09 -3.56
C GLU A 61 -7.38 23.28 -2.43
N ARG A 62 -6.95 22.02 -2.24
CA ARG A 62 -7.37 21.19 -1.10
C ARG A 62 -7.07 21.86 0.23
N LYS A 63 -5.89 22.49 0.37
CA LYS A 63 -5.52 23.19 1.61
C LYS A 63 -6.51 24.30 1.94
N LYS A 64 -6.91 25.11 0.95
CA LYS A 64 -7.93 26.15 1.14
C LYS A 64 -9.28 25.57 1.57
N ILE A 65 -9.70 24.46 0.97
CA ILE A 65 -10.98 23.81 1.31
C ILE A 65 -10.95 23.28 2.74
N VAL A 66 -9.86 22.67 3.18
CA VAL A 66 -9.69 22.19 4.57
C VAL A 66 -9.68 23.36 5.57
N GLU A 67 -9.09 24.49 5.20
CA GLU A 67 -9.11 25.71 6.03
C GLU A 67 -10.54 26.25 6.22
N LEU A 68 -11.40 26.16 5.18
CA LEU A 68 -12.80 26.58 5.25
C LEU A 68 -13.73 25.55 5.91
N HIS A 69 -13.48 24.26 5.66
CA HIS A 69 -14.31 23.14 6.09
C HIS A 69 -13.45 22.05 6.75
N PRO A 70 -13.03 22.23 8.01
CA PRO A 70 -12.10 21.32 8.68
C PRO A 70 -12.67 19.92 8.93
N THR A 71 -13.99 19.75 8.84
CA THR A 71 -14.68 18.47 9.06
C THR A 71 -14.85 17.66 7.77
N MET A 72 -14.59 18.27 6.59
CA MET A 72 -14.79 17.60 5.31
C MET A 72 -13.72 16.53 5.08
N HIS A 73 -14.14 15.35 4.61
CA HIS A 73 -13.21 14.24 4.38
C HIS A 73 -12.42 14.43 3.08
N ASN A 74 -11.13 14.07 3.08
CA ASN A 74 -10.24 14.25 1.93
C ASN A 74 -10.72 13.54 0.65
N ALA A 75 -11.43 12.42 0.78
CA ALA A 75 -11.99 11.73 -0.39
C ALA A 75 -13.05 12.60 -1.08
N GLU A 76 -13.89 13.27 -0.31
CA GLU A 76 -14.94 14.15 -0.84
C GLU A 76 -14.35 15.41 -1.49
N ILE A 77 -13.32 16.00 -0.86
CA ILE A 77 -12.58 17.11 -1.47
C ILE A 77 -11.92 16.67 -2.79
N SER A 78 -11.38 15.46 -2.85
CA SER A 78 -10.74 14.96 -4.07
C SER A 78 -11.75 14.72 -5.19
N ILE A 79 -12.96 14.23 -4.87
CA ILE A 79 -14.06 14.12 -5.82
C ILE A 79 -14.46 15.49 -6.39
N GLN A 80 -14.48 16.52 -5.54
CA GLN A 80 -14.81 17.89 -5.96
C GLN A 80 -13.71 18.53 -6.82
N LEU A 81 -12.44 18.16 -6.61
CA LEU A 81 -11.30 18.71 -7.36
C LEU A 81 -11.11 18.09 -8.75
N GLY A 82 -11.51 16.83 -8.96
CA GLY A 82 -11.41 16.13 -10.24
C GLY A 82 -10.65 14.82 -10.21
#